data_AF-A0A6B3I3S3-F1
#
_entry.id   AF-A0A6B3I3S3-F1
#
_cell.length_a   1.000
_cell.length_b   1.000
_cell.length_c   1.000
_cell.angle_alpha   90.00
_cell.angle_beta   90.00
_cell.angle_gamma   90.00
#
_symmetry.space_group_name_H-M   'P 1'
#
loop_
_entity.id
_entity.type
_entity.pdbx_description
1 polymer ?
#
loop_
_entity_poly.entity_id
_entity_poly.type
_entity_poly.pdbx_seq_one_letter_code
_entity_poly.pdbx_strand_id
1 'polypeptide(L)'
;DRLRFIRSCFKLYPWEWLTTDRFGPQVLDTLDNGGGSGTTCWIEPAWKMLLSNKALLAVLWELYPGHPNLLPAYLDGPRELAGPGGAGYVSKPLLGREGAGVDLHGPGSPAVPRDEPCCYQELAPLPDFDGNRVVLGAWVVEDEAAGLGIRESAGPVTDEYARFLPHVIL
;
A
#
# COMPACT_ATOMS: atom_id res chain seq x y z
N ASP A 1 -33.76 -4.44 -26.82
CA ASP A 1 -32.53 -4.08 -26.07
C ASP A 1 -32.85 -3.16 -24.90
N ARG A 2 -32.73 -3.65 -23.66
CA ARG A 2 -32.94 -2.82 -22.46
C ARG A 2 -31.66 -2.79 -21.65
N LEU A 3 -30.82 -1.80 -21.93
CA LEU A 3 -29.74 -1.44 -21.02
C LEU A 3 -30.34 -0.91 -19.72
N ARG A 4 -29.75 -1.28 -18.58
CA ARG A 4 -30.12 -0.77 -17.26
C ARG A 4 -28.98 0.09 -16.72
N PHE A 5 -29.34 1.19 -16.09
CA PHE A 5 -28.39 2.04 -15.40
C PHE A 5 -27.78 1.31 -14.20
N ILE A 6 -26.45 1.36 -14.08
CA ILE A 6 -25.72 0.82 -12.93
C ILE A 6 -25.57 1.95 -11.92
N ARG A 7 -26.38 1.93 -10.86
CA ARG A 7 -26.32 2.95 -9.81
C ARG A 7 -25.12 2.81 -8.89
N SER A 8 -24.64 1.59 -8.69
CA SER A 8 -23.50 1.30 -7.81
C SER A 8 -22.60 0.23 -8.44
N CYS A 9 -21.29 0.44 -8.37
CA CYS A 9 -20.29 -0.46 -8.93
C CYS A 9 -19.19 -0.74 -7.89
N PHE A 10 -19.07 -1.99 -7.47
CA PHE A 10 -17.91 -2.49 -6.73
C PHE A 10 -16.88 -3.05 -7.71
N LYS A 11 -15.60 -2.72 -7.51
CA LYS A 11 -14.52 -3.23 -8.37
C LYS A 11 -13.32 -3.71 -7.56
N LEU A 12 -12.69 -4.76 -8.07
CA LEU A 12 -11.33 -5.19 -7.68
C LEU A 12 -10.25 -4.59 -8.59
N TYR A 13 -10.64 -3.96 -9.70
CA TYR A 13 -9.73 -3.33 -10.65
C TYR A 13 -9.13 -2.05 -10.02
N PRO A 14 -7.79 -1.91 -9.94
CA PRO A 14 -7.14 -0.77 -9.31
C PRO A 14 -7.54 0.58 -9.93
N TRP A 15 -7.59 1.63 -9.11
CA TRP A 15 -7.89 2.98 -9.62
C TRP A 15 -6.78 3.50 -10.51
N GLU A 16 -5.52 3.23 -10.14
CA GLU A 16 -4.32 3.62 -10.84
C GLU A 16 -4.25 3.06 -12.27
N TRP A 17 -4.84 1.88 -12.50
CA TRP A 17 -4.94 1.29 -13.83
C TRP A 17 -6.08 1.95 -14.60
N LEU A 18 -7.22 2.17 -13.94
CA LEU A 18 -8.39 2.76 -14.57
C LEU A 18 -8.17 4.20 -15.05
N THR A 19 -7.30 4.98 -14.38
CA THR A 19 -6.94 6.33 -14.82
C THR A 19 -6.14 6.36 -16.13
N THR A 20 -5.50 5.26 -16.50
CA THR A 20 -4.73 5.12 -17.75
C THR A 20 -5.42 4.22 -18.78
N ASP A 21 -6.54 3.62 -18.39
CA ASP A 21 -7.38 2.78 -19.25
C ASP A 21 -8.19 3.64 -20.24
N ARG A 22 -8.53 3.05 -21.40
CA ARG A 22 -9.44 3.66 -22.38
C ARG A 22 -10.84 3.91 -21.82
N PHE A 23 -11.23 3.18 -20.76
CA PHE A 23 -12.49 3.34 -20.06
C PHE A 23 -12.47 4.47 -19.00
N GLY A 24 -11.31 5.06 -18.71
CA GLY A 24 -11.17 6.13 -17.71
C GLY A 24 -12.12 7.32 -17.90
N PRO A 25 -12.27 7.87 -19.13
CA PRO A 25 -13.17 8.99 -19.38
C PRO A 25 -14.63 8.70 -18.99
N GLN A 26 -15.13 7.49 -19.23
CA GLN A 26 -16.50 7.09 -18.89
C GLN A 26 -16.71 7.03 -17.37
N VAL A 27 -15.65 6.71 -16.62
CA VAL A 27 -15.72 6.76 -15.15
C VAL A 27 -15.75 8.19 -14.67
N LEU A 28 -14.93 9.09 -15.23
CA LEU A 28 -14.98 10.52 -14.88
C LEU A 28 -16.36 11.13 -15.12
N ASP A 29 -17.00 10.79 -16.24
CA ASP A 29 -18.34 11.28 -16.59
C ASP A 29 -19.45 10.77 -15.66
N THR A 30 -19.22 9.65 -14.96
CA THR A 30 -20.23 8.98 -14.14
C THR A 30 -19.90 8.91 -12.66
N LEU A 31 -18.75 9.45 -12.23
CA LEU A 31 -18.24 9.31 -10.88
C LEU A 31 -19.15 10.00 -9.86
N ASP A 32 -19.76 9.20 -8.98
CA ASP A 32 -20.42 9.67 -7.77
C ASP A 32 -19.62 9.23 -6.53
N ASN A 33 -19.09 10.20 -5.77
CA ASN A 33 -18.29 9.97 -4.56
C ASN A 33 -19.12 9.78 -3.28
N GLY A 34 -20.44 9.63 -3.38
CA GLY A 34 -21.29 9.47 -2.20
C GLY A 34 -22.76 9.13 -2.47
N GLY A 35 -23.11 8.74 -3.70
CA GLY A 35 -24.49 8.41 -4.09
C GLY A 35 -25.43 9.61 -4.24
N GLY A 36 -24.90 10.83 -4.20
CA GLY A 36 -25.67 12.08 -4.13
C GLY A 36 -25.92 12.77 -5.47
N SER A 37 -25.18 12.45 -6.54
CA SER A 37 -25.33 13.10 -7.85
C SER A 37 -26.34 12.39 -8.76
N GLY A 38 -26.75 11.16 -8.40
CA GLY A 38 -27.62 10.33 -9.22
C GLY A 38 -26.90 9.60 -10.35
N THR A 39 -25.56 9.68 -10.40
CA THR A 39 -24.71 8.90 -11.31
C THR A 39 -24.19 7.62 -10.62
N THR A 40 -23.15 6.98 -11.14
CA THR A 40 -22.66 5.70 -10.65
C THR A 40 -21.83 5.89 -9.38
N CYS A 41 -22.28 5.33 -8.27
CA CYS A 41 -21.51 5.27 -7.03
C CYS A 41 -20.43 4.18 -7.13
N TRP A 42 -19.16 4.57 -7.07
CA TRP A 42 -18.03 3.65 -7.18
C TRP A 42 -17.48 3.26 -5.82
N ILE A 43 -17.34 1.95 -5.61
CA ILE A 43 -16.83 1.37 -4.36
C ILE A 43 -15.56 0.57 -4.68
N GLU A 44 -14.40 0.94 -4.17
CA GLU A 44 -14.09 2.12 -3.34
C GLU A 44 -14.09 3.44 -4.14
N PRO A 45 -14.32 4.62 -3.51
CA PRO A 45 -14.32 5.90 -4.22
C PRO A 45 -12.92 6.28 -4.72
N ALA A 46 -12.86 7.11 -5.77
CA ALA A 46 -11.62 7.41 -6.48
C ALA A 46 -10.52 8.02 -5.60
N TRP A 47 -10.90 8.80 -4.58
CA TRP A 47 -9.93 9.40 -3.66
C TRP A 47 -9.16 8.37 -2.82
N LYS A 48 -9.65 7.13 -2.64
CA LYS A 48 -8.89 6.06 -1.96
C LYS A 48 -7.65 5.62 -2.75
N MET A 49 -7.49 6.04 -4.00
CA MET A 49 -6.22 5.93 -4.73
C MET A 49 -5.08 6.63 -4.00
N LEU A 50 -5.35 7.75 -3.30
CA LEU A 50 -4.35 8.44 -2.48
C LEU A 50 -3.83 7.53 -1.36
N LEU A 51 -4.73 6.78 -0.70
CA LEU A 51 -4.39 5.88 0.39
C LEU A 51 -3.58 4.65 -0.07
N SER A 52 -3.65 4.33 -1.36
CA SER A 52 -2.93 3.19 -1.96
C SER A 52 -1.53 3.56 -2.46
N ASN A 53 -1.20 4.85 -2.49
CA ASN A 53 0.08 5.35 -2.97
C ASN A 53 1.11 5.47 -1.83
N LYS A 54 2.26 4.82 -1.97
CA LYS A 54 3.30 4.81 -0.92
C LYS A 54 3.94 6.17 -0.67
N ALA A 55 3.77 7.15 -1.55
CA ALA A 55 4.18 8.53 -1.29
C ALA A 55 3.52 9.11 -0.03
N LEU A 56 2.31 8.64 0.30
CA LEU A 56 1.62 9.02 1.51
C LEU A 56 2.43 8.70 2.78
N LEU A 57 3.26 7.65 2.77
CA LEU A 57 4.11 7.30 3.92
C LEU A 57 5.11 8.41 4.24
N ALA A 58 5.73 9.01 3.20
CA ALA A 58 6.68 10.11 3.37
C ALA A 58 5.97 11.37 3.89
N VAL A 59 4.77 11.68 3.37
CA VAL A 59 3.95 12.80 3.85
C VAL A 59 3.53 12.60 5.30
N LEU A 60 3.09 11.39 5.67
CA LEU A 60 2.72 11.08 7.05
C LEU A 60 3.91 11.23 7.99
N TRP A 61 5.10 10.79 7.58
CA TRP A 61 6.32 10.95 8.37
C TRP A 61 6.73 12.41 8.52
N GLU A 62 6.63 13.22 7.46
CA GLU A 62 6.91 14.65 7.51
C GLU A 62 5.97 15.39 8.48
N LEU A 63 4.68 15.04 8.47
CA LEU A 63 3.67 15.66 9.34
C LEU A 63 3.75 15.17 10.80
N TYR A 64 4.15 13.92 11.03
CA TYR A 64 4.14 13.28 12.35
C TYR A 64 5.45 12.51 12.65
N PRO A 65 6.60 13.20 12.68
CA PRO A 65 7.89 12.56 12.93
C PRO A 65 7.92 11.94 14.33
N GLY A 66 8.43 10.71 14.42
CA GLY A 66 8.55 9.95 15.68
C GLY A 66 7.25 9.32 16.18
N HIS A 67 6.17 9.37 15.39
CA HIS A 67 4.92 8.68 15.75
C HIS A 67 5.17 7.16 15.88
N PRO A 68 4.68 6.49 16.94
CA PRO A 68 5.05 5.09 17.25
C PRO A 68 4.65 4.07 16.19
N ASN A 69 3.67 4.41 15.34
CA ASN A 69 3.20 3.56 14.25
C ASN A 69 3.75 3.95 12.86
N LEU A 70 4.66 4.92 12.79
CA LEU A 70 5.28 5.35 11.53
C LEU A 70 6.77 5.03 11.53
N LEU A 71 7.30 4.76 10.34
CA LEU A 71 8.73 4.60 10.08
C LEU A 71 9.20 5.78 9.22
N PRO A 72 10.47 6.22 9.39
CA PRO A 72 11.07 7.21 8.50
C PRO A 72 10.89 6.84 7.04
N ALA A 73 10.36 7.78 6.24
CA ALA A 73 10.05 7.54 4.84
C ALA A 73 10.29 8.78 3.98
N TYR A 74 10.87 8.58 2.80
CA TYR A 74 11.38 9.63 1.92
C TYR A 74 11.09 9.33 0.44
N LEU A 75 11.03 10.37 -0.39
CA LEU A 75 10.81 10.27 -1.84
C LEU A 75 12.04 10.64 -2.68
N ASP A 76 12.99 11.35 -2.07
CA ASP A 76 14.20 11.88 -2.71
C ASP A 76 15.45 11.02 -2.44
N GLY A 77 15.27 9.81 -1.91
CA GLY A 77 16.32 8.86 -1.59
C GLY A 77 16.26 8.35 -0.15
N PRO A 78 17.10 7.39 0.25
CA PRO A 78 17.08 6.81 1.59
C PRO A 78 17.72 7.69 2.67
N ARG A 79 18.37 8.80 2.30
CA ARG A 79 18.99 9.77 3.22
C ARG A 79 19.85 9.09 4.29
N GLU A 80 19.63 9.41 5.57
CA GLU A 80 20.34 8.85 6.73
C GLU A 80 20.11 7.36 6.98
N LEU A 81 19.13 6.75 6.31
CA LEU A 81 18.88 5.32 6.42
C LEU A 81 19.95 4.50 5.68
N ALA A 82 20.66 5.13 4.74
CA ALA A 82 21.72 4.52 3.95
C ALA A 82 23.13 4.94 4.41
N GLY A 83 24.12 4.15 4.01
CA GLY A 83 25.53 4.39 4.29
C GLY A 83 25.96 3.96 5.70
N PRO A 84 27.23 4.19 6.06
CA PRO A 84 27.79 3.76 7.33
C PRO A 84 27.01 4.33 8.53
N GLY A 85 26.51 3.43 9.39
CA GLY A 85 25.72 3.81 10.56
C GLY A 85 24.21 3.96 10.31
N GLY A 86 23.75 3.87 9.05
CA GLY A 86 22.32 3.85 8.73
C GLY A 86 21.65 2.54 9.14
N ALA A 87 20.40 2.63 9.58
CA ALA A 87 19.59 1.50 10.06
C ALA A 87 19.18 0.51 8.94
N GLY A 88 19.43 0.85 7.67
CA GLY A 88 18.92 0.11 6.52
C GLY A 88 17.57 0.64 6.05
N TYR A 89 17.21 0.32 4.81
CA TYR A 89 16.01 0.85 4.18
C TYR A 89 15.39 -0.13 3.19
N VAL A 90 14.15 0.14 2.81
CA VAL A 90 13.39 -0.58 1.80
C VAL A 90 13.01 0.39 0.69
N SER A 91 13.34 0.05 -0.55
CA SER A 91 12.92 0.80 -1.75
C SER A 91 11.62 0.18 -2.29
N LYS A 92 10.55 0.98 -2.37
CA LYS A 92 9.22 0.49 -2.74
C LYS A 92 8.61 1.33 -3.87
N PRO A 93 8.27 0.76 -5.03
CA PRO A 93 7.58 1.48 -6.10
C PRO A 93 6.28 2.10 -5.57
N LEU A 94 6.02 3.37 -5.94
CA LEU A 94 4.90 4.14 -5.38
C LEU A 94 3.56 3.42 -5.55
N LEU A 95 3.36 2.81 -6.72
CA LEU A 95 2.12 2.11 -7.10
C LEU A 95 2.27 0.58 -7.11
N GLY A 96 3.40 0.04 -6.61
CA GLY A 96 3.64 -1.41 -6.54
C GLY A 96 2.64 -2.13 -5.63
N ARG A 97 2.36 -3.40 -5.90
CA ARG A 97 1.41 -4.23 -5.13
C ARG A 97 2.07 -5.56 -4.80
N GLU A 98 1.59 -6.24 -3.76
CA GLU A 98 1.91 -7.65 -3.49
C GLU A 98 3.43 -7.95 -3.45
N GLY A 99 4.20 -7.04 -2.86
CA GLY A 99 5.66 -7.19 -2.76
C GLY A 99 6.44 -6.91 -4.05
N ALA A 100 5.78 -6.64 -5.18
CA ALA A 100 6.44 -6.40 -6.46
C ALA A 100 7.35 -5.17 -6.41
N GLY A 101 8.60 -5.36 -6.86
CA GLY A 101 9.63 -4.32 -6.96
C GLY A 101 10.18 -3.83 -5.62
N VAL A 102 9.84 -4.48 -4.51
CA VAL A 102 10.36 -4.17 -3.18
C VAL A 102 11.78 -4.69 -3.03
N ASP A 103 12.73 -3.80 -2.75
CA ASP A 103 14.13 -4.16 -2.47
C ASP A 103 14.51 -3.81 -1.04
N LEU A 104 15.16 -4.75 -0.35
CA LEU A 104 15.63 -4.58 1.02
C LEU A 104 17.13 -4.30 1.04
N HIS A 105 17.52 -3.26 1.77
CA HIS A 105 18.90 -2.86 1.95
C HIS A 105 19.22 -2.89 3.45
N GLY A 106 20.11 -3.79 3.86
CA GLY A 106 20.48 -3.96 5.26
C GLY A 106 21.21 -2.74 5.86
N PRO A 107 21.41 -2.71 7.19
CA PRO A 107 22.18 -1.65 7.85
C PRO A 107 23.56 -1.44 7.21
N GLY A 108 23.99 -0.18 7.11
CA GLY A 108 25.27 0.15 6.48
C GLY A 108 25.27 0.15 4.94
N SER A 109 24.21 -0.32 4.29
CA SER A 109 24.15 -0.42 2.82
C SER A 109 24.18 0.97 2.16
N PRO A 110 24.95 1.16 1.09
CA PRO A 110 24.93 2.43 0.35
C PRO A 110 23.56 2.64 -0.32
N ALA A 111 23.24 3.89 -0.64
CA ALA A 111 22.06 4.21 -1.42
C ALA A 111 22.18 3.61 -2.83
N VAL A 112 21.13 2.92 -3.26
CA VAL A 112 21.01 2.31 -4.59
C VAL A 112 19.99 3.13 -5.40
N PRO A 113 20.39 3.74 -6.54
CA PRO A 113 19.46 4.45 -7.41
C PRO A 113 18.37 3.52 -7.97
N ARG A 114 17.17 4.08 -8.17
CA ARG A 114 16.04 3.42 -8.82
C ARG A 114 15.59 4.26 -10.01
N ASP A 115 15.31 3.60 -11.13
CA ASP A 115 14.82 4.28 -12.34
C ASP A 115 13.35 4.69 -12.22
N GLU A 116 12.57 3.94 -11.43
CA GLU A 116 11.16 4.24 -11.16
C GLU A 116 10.97 5.02 -9.85
N PRO A 117 9.93 5.86 -9.75
CA PRO A 117 9.60 6.55 -8.49
C PRO A 117 9.36 5.56 -7.34
N CYS A 118 10.09 5.75 -6.26
CA CYS A 118 10.02 4.91 -5.07
C CYS A 118 9.81 5.74 -3.80
N CYS A 119 9.21 5.10 -2.80
CA CYS A 119 9.31 5.50 -1.41
C CYS A 119 10.41 4.68 -0.75
N TYR A 120 11.37 5.36 -0.13
CA TYR A 120 12.43 4.77 0.67
C TYR A 120 12.01 4.84 2.13
N GLN A 121 11.80 3.70 2.78
CA GLN A 121 11.36 3.64 4.18
C GLN A 121 12.37 2.88 5.03
N GLU A 122 12.54 3.25 6.31
CA GLU A 122 13.39 2.53 7.25
C GLU A 122 13.08 1.03 7.25
N LEU A 123 14.12 0.21 7.29
CA LEU A 123 13.99 -1.24 7.33
C LEU A 123 13.47 -1.69 8.70
N ALA A 124 12.26 -2.23 8.72
CA ALA A 124 11.69 -2.94 9.86
C ALA A 124 11.53 -4.43 9.51
N PRO A 125 12.49 -5.31 9.89
CA PRO A 125 12.40 -6.73 9.57
C PRO A 125 11.18 -7.39 10.21
N LEU A 126 10.47 -8.22 9.43
CA LEU A 126 9.39 -9.05 9.96
C LEU A 126 9.93 -10.09 10.95
N PRO A 127 9.20 -10.39 12.04
CA PRO A 127 9.60 -11.40 13.00
C PRO A 127 9.74 -12.79 12.34
N ASP A 128 10.66 -13.59 12.86
CA ASP A 128 10.87 -14.98 12.45
C ASP A 128 10.11 -15.92 13.38
N PHE A 129 9.23 -16.74 12.82
CA PHE A 129 8.59 -17.85 13.51
C PHE A 129 8.86 -19.13 12.73
N ASP A 130 9.85 -19.89 13.19
CA ASP A 130 10.28 -21.17 12.60
C ASP A 130 10.54 -21.08 11.09
N GLY A 131 11.21 -20.01 10.66
CA GLY A 131 11.53 -19.74 9.26
C GLY A 131 10.45 -18.96 8.51
N ASN A 132 9.36 -18.56 9.17
CA ASN A 132 8.26 -17.81 8.57
C ASN A 132 8.25 -16.34 9.02
N ARG A 133 8.14 -15.44 8.05
CA ARG A 133 8.07 -13.99 8.23
C ARG A 133 6.62 -13.57 8.33
N VAL A 134 6.21 -13.16 9.52
CA VAL A 134 4.80 -12.93 9.85
C VAL A 134 4.46 -11.43 9.80
N VAL A 135 3.34 -11.10 9.17
CA VAL A 135 2.77 -9.75 9.14
C VAL A 135 1.30 -9.79 9.56
N LEU A 136 0.88 -8.75 10.28
CA LEU A 136 -0.51 -8.51 10.65
C LEU A 136 -1.18 -7.60 9.62
N GLY A 137 -2.38 -7.97 9.18
CA GLY A 137 -3.24 -7.12 8.37
C GLY A 137 -4.50 -6.75 9.16
N ALA A 138 -4.72 -5.46 9.40
CA ALA A 138 -5.95 -4.97 10.02
C ALA A 138 -6.94 -4.50 8.93
N TRP A 139 -8.20 -4.88 9.07
CA TRP A 139 -9.29 -4.46 8.20
C TRP A 139 -10.03 -3.30 8.85
N VAL A 140 -10.32 -2.27 8.06
CA VAL A 140 -11.12 -1.12 8.46
C VAL A 140 -12.38 -1.09 7.60
N VAL A 141 -13.54 -0.99 8.25
CA VAL A 141 -14.83 -0.77 7.59
C VAL A 141 -15.31 0.61 8.03
N GLU A 142 -15.51 1.50 7.07
CA GLU A 142 -15.71 2.94 7.32
C GLU A 142 -14.52 3.53 8.10
N ASP A 143 -14.73 3.89 9.36
CA ASP A 143 -13.74 4.45 10.28
C ASP A 143 -13.37 3.50 11.44
N GLU A 144 -13.90 2.28 11.44
CA GLU A 144 -13.77 1.33 12.54
C GLU A 144 -12.94 0.09 12.17
N ALA A 145 -12.17 -0.40 13.13
CA ALA A 145 -11.44 -1.66 13.00
C ALA A 145 -12.44 -2.83 12.99
N ALA A 146 -12.44 -3.62 11.93
CA ALA A 146 -13.44 -4.66 11.67
C ALA A 146 -12.86 -6.08 11.65
N GLY A 147 -11.53 -6.23 11.63
CA GLY A 147 -10.92 -7.55 11.64
C GLY A 147 -9.41 -7.52 11.61
N LEU A 148 -8.82 -8.68 11.92
CA LEU A 148 -7.39 -8.94 11.86
C LEU A 148 -7.17 -10.17 10.98
N GLY A 149 -6.06 -10.18 10.26
CA GLY A 149 -5.55 -11.34 9.56
C GLY A 149 -4.06 -11.49 9.79
N ILE A 150 -3.56 -12.71 9.70
CA ILE A 150 -2.14 -13.03 9.80
C ILE A 150 -1.71 -13.61 8.46
N ARG A 151 -0.65 -13.05 7.87
CA ARG A 151 0.01 -13.62 6.69
C ARG A 151 1.43 -13.99 7.03
N GLU A 152 1.92 -15.05 6.40
CA GLU A 152 3.33 -15.43 6.51
C GLU A 152 3.94 -15.75 5.15
N SER A 153 5.25 -15.50 5.03
CA SER A 153 6.05 -15.93 3.88
C SER A 153 7.34 -16.61 4.35
N ALA A 154 7.91 -17.48 3.54
CA ALA A 154 9.27 -17.98 3.77
C ALA A 154 10.34 -16.89 3.52
N GLY A 155 10.01 -15.89 2.69
CA GLY A 155 10.86 -14.76 2.37
C GLY A 155 10.58 -13.51 3.21
N PRO A 156 11.50 -12.55 3.25
CA PRO A 156 11.36 -11.31 4.03
C PRO A 156 10.29 -10.36 3.49
N VAL A 157 9.85 -10.54 2.24
CA VAL A 157 8.78 -9.77 1.61
C VAL A 157 7.51 -10.61 1.59
N THR A 158 6.42 -10.04 2.11
CA THR A 158 5.07 -10.62 1.95
C THR A 158 4.56 -10.34 0.54
N ASP A 159 4.43 -11.40 -0.27
CA ASP A 159 4.02 -11.33 -1.68
C ASP A 159 2.63 -11.95 -1.91
N GLU A 160 2.30 -12.23 -3.18
CA GLU A 160 1.05 -12.89 -3.58
C GLU A 160 0.95 -14.35 -3.08
N TYR A 161 2.08 -15.04 -2.85
CA TYR A 161 2.13 -16.43 -2.38
C TYR A 161 2.11 -16.56 -0.86
N ALA A 162 2.24 -15.44 -0.13
CA ALA A 162 2.18 -15.46 1.33
C ALA A 162 0.85 -16.04 1.83
N ARG A 163 0.96 -17.02 2.72
CA ARG A 163 -0.14 -17.86 3.22
C ARG A 163 -0.97 -17.07 4.23
N PHE A 164 -2.27 -17.30 4.26
CA PHE A 164 -3.16 -16.76 5.30
C PHE A 164 -3.28 -17.77 6.45
N LEU A 165 -3.05 -17.32 7.68
CA LEU A 165 -3.07 -18.20 8.85
C LEU A 165 -4.40 -18.07 9.60
N PRO A 166 -5.00 -19.20 10.02
CA PRO A 166 -6.07 -19.17 10.99
C PRO A 166 -5.52 -18.66 12.32
N HIS A 167 -6.29 -17.83 13.02
CA HIS A 167 -5.93 -17.31 14.33
C HIS A 167 -7.18 -17.21 15.21
N VAL A 168 -6.95 -17.14 16.52
CA VAL A 168 -7.97 -16.94 17.54
C VAL A 168 -7.43 -15.93 18.56
N ILE A 169 -8.31 -15.07 19.07
CA ILE A 169 -8.02 -14.18 20.19
C ILE A 169 -8.52 -14.90 21.45
N LEU A 170 -7.62 -15.15 22.41
CA LEU A 170 -7.89 -15.87 23.65
C LEU A 170 -8.20 -14.93 24.81
#